data_AF-F9F111-F1
#
_entry.id   AF-F9F111-F1
#
_cell.length_a   1.000
_cell.length_b   1.000
_cell.length_c   1.000
_cell.angle_alpha   90.00
_cell.angle_beta   90.00
_cell.angle_gamma   90.00
#
_symmetry.space_group_name_H-M   'P 1'
#
loop_
_entity.id
_entity.type
_entity.pdbx_description
1 polymer ?
#
loop_
_entity_poly.entity_id
_entity_poly.type
_entity_poly.pdbx_seq_one_letter_code
_entity_poly.pdbx_strand_id
1 'polypeptide(L)'
;MFDSGVAHLIKGVDVDRPSNALTLTLSQHVSFGDFRVYFEPVGDTPHTYPIGTFLPPGLAEDVPVTGTLFLTEDRSIDPPSSRFLAVHRAIAHILHLSAAGDYIDDTLNDIDEFGIRSDGSTDLARLMKLRVGDWAVGEVHG
;
A
#
# COMPACT_ATOMS: atom_id res chain seq x y z
N MET A 1 5.52 -14.95 -4.50
CA MET A 1 6.72 -14.78 -3.66
C MET A 1 7.05 -13.30 -3.69
N PHE A 2 7.09 -12.63 -2.52
CA PHE A 2 7.44 -11.22 -2.45
C PHE A 2 8.87 -11.00 -3.00
N ASP A 3 9.09 -9.83 -3.60
CA ASP A 3 10.37 -9.44 -4.20
C ASP A 3 11.54 -9.57 -3.19
N SER A 4 12.52 -10.42 -3.51
CA SER A 4 13.65 -10.70 -2.64
C SER A 4 14.48 -9.44 -2.38
N GLY A 5 14.66 -9.10 -1.10
CA GLY A 5 15.47 -7.95 -0.68
C GLY A 5 14.73 -6.61 -0.66
N VAL A 6 13.42 -6.58 -0.98
CA VAL A 6 12.62 -5.33 -0.86
C VAL A 6 12.59 -4.81 0.58
N ALA A 7 12.70 -5.69 1.56
CA ALA A 7 12.80 -5.35 2.98
C ALA A 7 14.01 -4.46 3.31
N HIS A 8 15.07 -4.45 2.48
CA HIS A 8 16.19 -3.53 2.66
C HIS A 8 15.89 -2.12 2.17
N LEU A 9 14.98 -1.98 1.20
CA LEU A 9 14.61 -0.70 0.61
C LEU A 9 13.65 0.12 1.48
N ILE A 10 12.94 -0.54 2.40
CA ILE A 10 12.00 0.10 3.33
C ILE A 10 12.59 0.33 4.73
N LYS A 11 13.90 0.18 4.90
CA LYS A 11 14.57 0.34 6.20
C LYS A 11 15.20 1.72 6.34
N GLY A 12 15.01 2.33 7.50
CA GLY A 12 15.66 3.59 7.85
C GLY A 12 15.28 4.72 6.89
N VAL A 13 16.25 5.56 6.56
CA VAL A 13 16.05 6.75 5.72
C VAL A 13 15.80 6.45 4.24
N ASP A 14 16.02 5.20 3.80
CA ASP A 14 15.89 4.83 2.39
C ASP A 14 14.43 4.78 1.93
N VAL A 15 13.48 4.63 2.87
CA VAL A 15 12.04 4.58 2.58
C VAL A 15 11.48 5.94 2.15
N ASP A 16 12.10 7.04 2.59
CA ASP A 16 11.67 8.41 2.31
C ASP A 16 12.30 8.97 1.02
N ARG A 17 12.97 8.13 0.23
CA ARG A 17 13.54 8.53 -1.05
C ARG A 17 12.45 8.87 -2.07
N PRO A 18 12.73 9.77 -3.03
CA PRO A 18 11.79 10.08 -4.12
C PRO A 18 11.31 8.86 -4.91
N SER A 19 12.13 7.80 -4.97
CA SER A 19 11.76 6.53 -5.58
C SER A 19 10.56 5.84 -4.92
N ASN A 20 10.19 6.21 -3.70
CA ASN A 20 9.00 5.73 -2.99
C ASN A 20 7.90 6.82 -2.89
N ALA A 21 7.99 7.89 -3.68
CA ALA A 21 7.04 8.99 -3.67
C ALA A 21 6.30 9.10 -5.01
N LEU A 22 5.03 9.50 -4.94
CA LEU A 22 4.17 9.76 -6.10
C LEU A 22 3.36 11.04 -5.86
N THR A 23 3.26 11.89 -6.87
CA THR A 23 2.32 13.00 -6.88
C THR A 23 1.04 12.56 -7.58
N LEU A 24 -0.09 12.66 -6.89
CA LEU A 24 -1.40 12.24 -7.38
C LEU A 24 -2.41 13.36 -7.18
N THR A 25 -3.49 13.36 -7.97
CA THR A 25 -4.66 14.19 -7.65
C THR A 25 -5.26 13.71 -6.33
N LEU A 26 -6.04 14.56 -5.66
CA LEU A 26 -6.60 14.24 -4.34
C LEU A 26 -7.40 12.92 -4.34
N SER A 27 -8.26 12.71 -5.33
CA SER A 27 -9.07 11.47 -5.43
C SER A 27 -8.22 10.23 -5.66
N GLN A 28 -7.18 10.34 -6.49
CA GLN A 28 -6.24 9.26 -6.75
C GLN A 28 -5.35 8.99 -5.55
N HIS A 29 -4.94 10.02 -4.80
CA HIS A 29 -4.16 9.88 -3.58
C HIS A 29 -4.92 9.07 -2.52
N VAL A 30 -6.20 9.41 -2.29
CA VAL A 30 -7.07 8.65 -1.39
C VAL A 30 -7.23 7.21 -1.87
N SER A 31 -7.61 7.01 -3.13
CA SER A 31 -7.86 5.66 -3.66
C SER A 31 -6.59 4.78 -3.69
N PHE A 32 -5.43 5.38 -3.90
CA PHE A 32 -4.14 4.69 -3.84
C PHE A 32 -3.74 4.36 -2.40
N GLY A 33 -3.94 5.29 -1.46
CA GLY A 33 -3.71 5.08 -0.03
C GLY A 33 -4.60 3.97 0.54
N ASP A 34 -5.86 3.91 0.12
CA ASP A 34 -6.83 2.88 0.52
C ASP A 34 -6.61 1.53 -0.18
N PHE A 35 -5.53 1.39 -0.96
CA PHE A 35 -5.23 0.20 -1.75
C PHE A 35 -6.35 -0.21 -2.73
N ARG A 36 -7.18 0.73 -3.16
CA ARG A 36 -8.25 0.50 -4.13
C ARG A 36 -7.81 0.72 -5.57
N VAL A 37 -6.74 1.47 -5.79
CA VAL A 37 -6.11 1.69 -7.10
C VAL A 37 -4.65 1.28 -7.03
N TYR A 38 -4.15 0.57 -8.04
CA TYR A 38 -2.79 0.04 -8.06
C TYR A 38 -2.21 0.00 -9.48
N PHE A 39 -0.88 -0.01 -9.58
CA PHE A 39 -0.17 -0.05 -10.86
C PHE A 39 0.22 -1.49 -11.22
N GLU A 40 -0.13 -1.91 -12.44
CA GLU A 40 0.24 -3.22 -12.98
C GLU A 40 1.67 -3.20 -13.55
N PRO A 41 2.46 -4.28 -13.39
CA PRO A 41 3.80 -4.35 -13.94
C PRO A 41 3.78 -4.36 -15.47
N VAL A 42 4.75 -3.68 -16.08
CA VAL A 42 4.95 -3.66 -17.54
C VAL A 42 6.34 -4.17 -17.87
N GLY A 43 6.46 -4.95 -18.96
CA GLY A 43 7.73 -5.47 -19.45
C GLY A 43 8.57 -4.43 -20.22
N ASP A 44 7.96 -3.72 -21.18
CA ASP A 44 8.73 -3.06 -22.23
C ASP A 44 8.63 -1.52 -22.29
N THR A 45 7.70 -0.90 -21.55
CA THR A 45 7.51 0.56 -21.55
C THR A 45 7.91 1.14 -20.19
N PRO A 46 9.08 1.78 -20.07
CA PRO A 46 9.50 2.40 -18.82
C PRO A 46 8.50 3.44 -18.33
N HIS A 47 8.25 3.46 -17.01
CA HIS A 47 7.43 4.46 -16.32
C HIS A 47 5.97 4.59 -16.80
N THR A 48 5.50 3.67 -17.63
CA THR A 48 4.11 3.62 -18.07
C THR A 48 3.50 2.33 -17.56
N TYR A 49 2.35 2.44 -16.90
CA TYR A 49 1.72 1.33 -16.20
C TYR A 49 0.23 1.31 -16.52
N PRO A 50 -0.36 0.15 -16.85
CA PRO A 50 -1.79 -0.06 -16.71
C PRO A 50 -2.16 0.14 -15.24
N ILE A 51 -3.33 0.70 -15.01
CA ILE A 51 -3.82 0.96 -13.65
C ILE A 51 -5.04 0.07 -13.43
N GLY A 52 -4.96 -0.75 -12.40
CA GLY A 52 -6.06 -1.58 -11.92
C GLY A 52 -6.80 -0.89 -10.78
N THR A 53 -8.05 -1.31 -10.56
CA THR A 53 -8.88 -0.79 -9.47
C THR A 53 -9.85 -1.83 -8.93
N PHE A 54 -10.10 -1.75 -7.62
CA PHE A 54 -11.15 -2.46 -6.90
C PHE A 54 -12.32 -1.54 -6.53
N LEU A 55 -12.33 -0.29 -7.02
CA LEU A 55 -13.46 0.61 -6.84
C LEU A 55 -14.73 0.02 -7.48
N PRO A 56 -15.90 0.23 -6.88
CA PRO A 56 -17.16 -0.23 -7.45
C PRO A 56 -17.47 0.48 -8.78
N PRO A 57 -18.31 -0.13 -9.64
CA PRO A 57 -18.79 0.52 -10.85
C PRO A 57 -19.41 1.90 -10.54
N GLY A 58 -18.99 2.93 -11.26
CA GLY A 58 -19.39 4.34 -11.05
C GLY A 58 -18.35 5.20 -10.32
N LEU A 59 -17.44 4.60 -9.54
CA LEU A 59 -16.27 5.30 -8.97
C LEU A 59 -14.98 5.00 -9.74
N ALA A 60 -14.97 3.93 -10.53
CA ALA A 60 -13.83 3.55 -11.36
C ALA A 60 -13.66 4.40 -12.63
N GLU A 61 -14.65 5.22 -13.00
CA GLU A 61 -14.65 5.98 -14.28
C GLU A 61 -13.55 7.04 -14.33
N ASP A 62 -13.19 7.60 -13.17
CA ASP A 62 -12.11 8.59 -13.04
C ASP A 62 -10.71 7.95 -12.94
N VAL A 63 -10.63 6.61 -12.92
CA VAL A 63 -9.35 5.90 -12.90
C VAL A 63 -8.83 5.78 -14.33
N PRO A 64 -7.69 6.39 -14.66
CA PRO A 64 -7.13 6.28 -16.00
C PRO A 64 -6.73 4.83 -16.27
N VAL A 65 -7.00 4.34 -17.49
CA VAL A 65 -6.64 2.96 -17.89
C VAL A 65 -5.12 2.75 -17.89
N THR A 66 -4.37 3.79 -18.24
CA THR A 66 -2.91 3.80 -18.26
C THR A 66 -2.39 5.12 -17.68
N GLY A 67 -1.38 5.05 -16.82
CA GLY A 67 -0.69 6.22 -16.29
C GLY A 67 0.79 6.20 -16.67
N THR A 68 1.27 7.31 -17.22
CA THR A 68 2.70 7.57 -17.39
C THR A 68 3.18 8.44 -16.23
N LEU A 69 4.14 7.94 -15.47
CA LEU A 69 4.75 8.67 -14.38
C LEU A 69 5.81 9.60 -14.96
N PHE A 70 5.61 10.91 -14.78
CA PHE A 70 6.48 11.93 -15.34
C PHE A 70 7.86 11.90 -14.68
N LEU A 71 8.90 11.90 -15.51
CA LEU A 71 10.27 12.17 -15.09
C LEU A 71 10.52 13.67 -15.15
N THR A 72 11.33 14.21 -14.23
CA THR A 72 11.86 15.57 -14.43
C THR A 72 12.70 15.59 -15.70
N GLU A 73 12.63 16.68 -16.48
CA GLU A 73 13.32 16.78 -17.78
C GLU A 73 14.84 16.56 -17.65
N ASP A 74 15.41 17.05 -16.55
CA ASP A 74 16.83 16.91 -16.19
C ASP A 74 17.16 15.59 -15.47
N ARG A 75 16.15 14.77 -15.14
CA ARG A 75 16.24 13.53 -14.35
C ARG A 75 16.97 13.70 -13.02
N SER A 76 16.88 14.89 -12.42
CA SER A 76 17.46 15.17 -11.09
C SER A 76 16.75 14.45 -9.94
N ILE A 77 15.53 13.97 -10.16
CA ILE A 77 14.73 13.25 -9.17
C ILE A 77 14.53 11.81 -9.64
N ASP A 78 14.88 10.86 -8.76
CA ASP A 78 14.67 9.44 -9.02
C ASP A 78 13.18 9.13 -9.23
N PRO A 79 12.81 8.39 -10.27
CA PRO A 79 11.42 8.03 -10.49
C PRO A 79 10.89 7.05 -9.46
N PRO A 80 9.55 6.98 -9.32
CA PRO A 80 8.87 5.94 -8.56
C PRO A 80 9.35 4.56 -8.99
N SER A 81 9.76 3.76 -8.01
CA SER A 81 10.32 2.42 -8.23
C SER A 81 9.21 1.43 -8.56
N SER A 82 9.34 0.73 -9.69
CA SER A 82 8.43 -0.36 -10.06
C SER A 82 8.35 -1.45 -8.99
N ARG A 83 9.41 -1.65 -8.21
CA ARG A 83 9.43 -2.62 -7.10
C ARG A 83 8.50 -2.20 -5.97
N PHE A 84 8.48 -0.91 -5.60
CA PHE A 84 7.55 -0.41 -4.58
C PHE A 84 6.11 -0.44 -5.07
N LEU A 85 5.87 -0.11 -6.36
CA LEU A 85 4.54 -0.26 -6.97
C LEU A 85 4.06 -1.71 -6.95
N ALA A 86 4.96 -2.67 -7.22
CA ALA A 86 4.63 -4.10 -7.16
C ALA A 86 4.29 -4.57 -5.73
N VAL A 87 4.99 -4.04 -4.71
CA VAL A 87 4.65 -4.32 -3.30
C VAL A 87 3.28 -3.74 -2.96
N HIS A 88 3.01 -2.49 -3.31
CA HIS A 88 1.70 -1.86 -3.10
C HIS A 88 0.57 -2.68 -3.73
N ARG A 89 0.73 -3.07 -5.01
CA ARG A 89 -0.21 -3.96 -5.71
C ARG A 89 -0.43 -5.27 -4.96
N ALA A 90 0.63 -5.91 -4.49
CA ALA A 90 0.50 -7.18 -3.76
C ALA A 90 -0.33 -6.99 -2.48
N ILE A 91 -0.11 -5.91 -1.73
CA ILE A 91 -0.88 -5.57 -0.54
C ILE A 91 -2.34 -5.30 -0.92
N ALA A 92 -2.60 -4.53 -1.98
CA ALA A 92 -3.94 -4.25 -2.46
C ALA A 92 -4.74 -5.52 -2.77
N HIS A 93 -4.15 -6.47 -3.48
CA HIS A 93 -4.77 -7.75 -3.75
C HIS A 93 -5.01 -8.56 -2.47
N ILE A 94 -4.08 -8.58 -1.53
CA ILE A 94 -4.24 -9.30 -0.26
C ILE A 94 -5.42 -8.71 0.53
N LEU A 95 -5.44 -7.39 0.71
CA LEU A 95 -6.50 -6.70 1.45
C LEU A 95 -7.87 -6.90 0.80
N HIS A 96 -7.94 -6.79 -0.53
CA HIS A 96 -9.18 -6.99 -1.27
C HIS A 96 -9.69 -8.44 -1.19
N LEU A 97 -8.83 -9.42 -1.46
CA LEU A 97 -9.24 -10.83 -1.51
C LEU A 97 -9.53 -11.43 -0.13
N SER A 98 -8.91 -10.90 0.93
CA SER A 98 -9.15 -11.34 2.30
C SER A 98 -10.29 -10.60 3.00
N ALA A 99 -10.82 -9.53 2.39
CA ALA A 99 -11.68 -8.54 3.05
C ALA A 99 -11.05 -7.93 4.32
N ALA A 100 -9.74 -8.05 4.51
CA ALA A 100 -9.05 -7.55 5.69
C ALA A 100 -8.92 -6.02 5.68
N GLY A 101 -9.06 -5.37 4.54
CA GLY A 101 -9.05 -3.91 4.44
C GLY A 101 -10.09 -3.28 5.36
N ASP A 102 -11.36 -3.63 5.16
CA ASP A 102 -12.48 -3.10 5.97
C ASP A 102 -12.31 -3.43 7.46
N TYR A 103 -11.86 -4.65 7.79
CA TYR A 103 -11.62 -5.05 9.17
C TYR A 103 -10.51 -4.24 9.86
N ILE A 104 -9.43 -3.93 9.13
CA ILE A 104 -8.33 -3.12 9.64
C ILE A 104 -8.81 -1.67 9.82
N ASP A 105 -9.53 -1.11 8.86
CA ASP A 105 -10.08 0.25 8.93
C ASP A 105 -11.04 0.41 10.11
N ASP A 106 -11.97 -0.54 10.29
CA ASP A 106 -12.87 -0.55 11.45
C ASP A 106 -12.07 -0.58 12.76
N THR A 107 -11.04 -1.42 12.84
CA THR A 107 -10.19 -1.52 14.03
C THR A 107 -9.37 -0.24 14.28
N LEU A 108 -8.93 0.45 13.23
CA LEU A 108 -8.20 1.73 13.36
C LEU A 108 -9.13 2.87 13.76
N ASN A 109 -10.30 3.00 13.14
CA ASN A 109 -11.32 3.99 13.51
C ASN A 109 -11.76 3.82 14.97
N ASP A 110 -11.95 2.58 15.38
CA ASP A 110 -12.22 2.15 16.75
C ASP A 110 -11.13 2.58 17.75
N ILE A 111 -9.89 2.69 17.32
CA ILE A 111 -8.77 3.14 18.15
C ILE A 111 -8.75 4.67 18.21
N ASP A 112 -8.96 5.35 17.09
CA ASP A 112 -8.95 6.81 17.02
C ASP A 112 -10.13 7.44 17.77
N GLU A 113 -11.32 6.83 17.72
CA GLU A 113 -12.52 7.33 18.40
C GLU A 113 -12.44 7.17 19.93
N PHE A 114 -11.91 6.04 20.40
CA PHE A 114 -11.88 5.71 21.84
C PHE A 114 -10.55 6.06 22.52
N GLY A 115 -9.49 6.20 21.73
CA GLY A 115 -8.21 6.81 22.08
C GLY A 115 -7.41 6.12 23.18
N ILE A 116 -6.22 6.67 23.42
CA ILE A 116 -5.44 6.42 24.64
C ILE A 116 -6.01 7.33 25.71
N ARG A 117 -6.71 6.76 26.68
CA ARG A 117 -7.31 7.48 27.81
C ARG A 117 -6.24 7.72 28.87
N SER A 118 -6.01 9.00 29.20
CA SER A 118 -5.00 9.43 30.18
C SER A 118 -5.31 9.00 31.61
N ASP A 119 -6.54 8.56 31.89
CA ASP A 119 -7.00 8.00 33.16
C ASP A 119 -6.62 6.52 33.35
N GLY A 120 -5.92 5.92 32.38
CA GLY A 120 -5.49 4.52 32.43
C GLY A 120 -6.56 3.51 32.01
N SER A 121 -7.75 3.95 31.61
CA SER A 121 -8.85 3.07 31.16
C SER A 121 -8.80 2.72 29.67
N THR A 122 -7.63 2.88 29.04
CA THR A 122 -7.43 2.50 27.64
C THR A 122 -7.67 1.00 27.46
N ASP A 123 -8.52 0.62 26.53
CA ASP A 123 -8.76 -0.79 26.19
C ASP A 123 -7.59 -1.33 25.33
N LEU A 124 -6.53 -1.74 26.03
CA LEU A 124 -5.34 -2.33 25.41
C LEU A 124 -5.64 -3.61 24.63
N ALA A 125 -6.71 -4.34 24.97
CA ALA A 125 -7.08 -5.57 24.25
C ALA A 125 -7.57 -5.24 22.83
N ARG A 126 -8.21 -4.09 22.62
CA ARG A 126 -8.61 -3.60 21.30
C ARG A 126 -7.40 -3.21 20.45
N LEU A 127 -6.38 -2.56 21.05
CA LEU A 127 -5.11 -2.24 20.37
C LEU A 127 -4.34 -3.50 19.95
N MET A 128 -4.43 -4.58 20.73
CA MET A 128 -3.77 -5.84 20.42
C MET A 128 -4.39 -6.60 19.23
N LYS A 129 -5.60 -6.25 18.77
CA LYS A 129 -6.24 -6.90 17.61
C LYS A 129 -5.48 -6.69 16.31
N LEU A 130 -4.73 -5.59 16.18
CA LEU A 130 -3.89 -5.30 15.02
C LEU A 130 -2.54 -6.05 15.05
N ARG A 131 -2.23 -6.77 16.14
CA ARG A 131 -0.98 -7.51 16.23
C ARG A 131 -1.00 -8.66 15.23
N VAL A 132 -0.24 -8.50 14.15
CA VAL A 132 0.23 -9.61 13.32
C VAL A 132 1.20 -10.44 14.17
N GLY A 133 0.67 -11.38 14.94
CA GLY A 133 1.42 -12.29 15.80
C GLY A 133 1.46 -13.69 15.20
N ASP A 134 2.69 -14.17 14.98
CA ASP A 134 3.11 -15.54 14.63
C ASP A 134 2.50 -16.15 13.35
N TRP A 135 3.04 -15.74 12.20
CA TRP A 135 3.08 -16.63 11.04
C TRP A 135 3.94 -17.84 11.44
N ALA A 136 3.28 -18.97 11.71
CA ALA A 136 3.93 -20.26 11.82
C ALA A 136 4.77 -20.48 10.55
N VAL A 137 6.07 -20.28 10.65
CA VAL A 137 7.03 -20.81 9.69
C VAL A 137 6.87 -22.32 9.80
N GLY A 138 6.21 -22.92 8.81
CA GLY A 138 5.99 -24.34 8.77
C GLY A 138 7.31 -25.07 8.95
N GLU A 139 7.39 -25.92 9.98
CA GLU A 139 8.42 -26.94 10.06
C GLU A 139 8.21 -27.88 8.87
N VAL A 140 9.07 -27.74 7.86
CA VAL A 140 9.28 -28.79 6.88
C VAL A 140 10.22 -29.79 7.56
N HIS A 141 9.65 -30.81 8.18
CA HIS A 141 10.42 -32.00 8.52
C HIS A 141 10.89 -32.67 7.23
N GLY A 142 12.20 -32.82 7.10
CA GLY A 142 12.83 -33.66 6.07
C GLY A 142 12.77 -35.14 6.40
#